data_AF-A0A2V7A6N1-F1
#
_entry.id   AF-A0A2V7A6N1-F1
#
_cell.length_a   1.000
_cell.length_b   1.000
_cell.length_c   1.000
_cell.angle_alpha   90.00
_cell.angle_beta   90.00
_cell.angle_gamma   90.00
#
_symmetry.space_group_name_H-M   'P 1'
#
loop_
_entity.id
_entity.type
_entity.pdbx_description
1 polymer ?
#
loop_
_entity_poly.entity_id
_entity_poly.type
_entity_poly.pdbx_seq_one_letter_code
_entity_poly.pdbx_strand_id
1 'polypeptide(L)'
;MFAEGPWKAQVVDADSGQPLEGVVVLMYWIKYTGSWAGWAGGEYHDAEEVVTGPDGRVVIPRRWVFALLPWRKVSREMVIFKPGYGQWRFQGARDWDQLPAWESKAKLEEAWKRFEGEGVVLQLPPLQTREERLKFFHGPYGHAPTLVPPERTRRLDEARDTEARDLGLRTR
;
A
#
# COMPACT_ATOMS: atom_id res chain seq x y z
N MET A 1 19.32 14.36 -5.79
CA MET A 1 18.64 13.78 -4.62
C MET A 1 17.29 14.46 -4.58
N PHE A 2 16.19 13.72 -4.51
CA PHE A 2 14.88 14.31 -4.26
C PHE A 2 14.32 13.70 -2.98
N ALA A 3 13.47 14.47 -2.30
CA ALA A 3 12.76 13.99 -1.15
C ALA A 3 11.39 13.46 -1.61
N GLU A 4 11.01 12.28 -1.13
CA GLU A 4 9.65 11.77 -1.25
C GLU A 4 8.97 11.82 0.11
N GLY A 5 7.73 12.29 0.15
CA GLY A 5 6.95 12.42 1.38
C GLY A 5 7.23 13.71 2.16
N PRO A 6 6.73 13.84 3.40
CA PRO A 6 6.09 12.79 4.20
C PRO A 6 4.75 12.38 3.61
N TRP A 7 4.41 11.09 3.75
CA TRP A 7 3.13 10.57 3.29
C TRP A 7 2.17 10.49 4.46
N LYS A 8 1.01 11.15 4.34
CA LYS A 8 0.05 11.24 5.44
C LYS A 8 -1.27 10.65 5.02
N ALA A 9 -1.80 9.71 5.80
CA ALA A 9 -3.13 9.19 5.53
C ALA A 9 -3.92 9.00 6.82
N GLN A 10 -5.24 9.04 6.68
CA GLN A 10 -6.16 8.46 7.63
C GLN A 10 -6.84 7.28 6.97
N VAL A 11 -6.73 6.12 7.61
CA VAL A 11 -7.34 4.89 7.15
C VAL A 11 -8.69 4.72 7.83
N VAL A 12 -9.72 4.49 7.03
CA VAL A 12 -11.11 4.37 7.48
C VAL A 12 -11.78 3.15 6.87
N ASP A 13 -12.80 2.67 7.56
CA ASP A 13 -13.73 1.68 7.06
C ASP A 13 -14.56 2.30 5.92
N ALA A 14 -14.64 1.62 4.78
CA ALA A 14 -15.30 2.18 3.61
C ALA A 14 -16.82 2.30 3.77
N ASP A 15 -17.44 1.47 4.61
CA ASP A 15 -18.89 1.41 4.77
C ASP A 15 -19.37 2.37 5.87
N SER A 16 -18.68 2.39 7.01
CA SER A 16 -19.05 3.21 8.17
C SER A 16 -18.33 4.56 8.23
N GLY A 17 -17.23 4.74 7.49
CA GLY A 17 -16.39 5.93 7.54
C GLY A 17 -15.59 6.08 8.84
N GLN A 18 -15.63 5.10 9.74
CA GLN A 18 -14.94 5.16 11.03
C GLN A 18 -13.43 4.90 10.86
N PRO A 19 -12.56 5.55 11.65
CA PRO A 19 -11.13 5.27 11.63
C PRO A 19 -10.81 3.82 11.99
N LEU A 20 -9.82 3.24 11.31
CA LEU A 20 -9.38 1.87 11.54
C LEU A 20 -8.05 1.81 12.29
N GLU A 21 -8.08 1.25 13.50
CA GLU A 21 -6.89 0.88 14.25
C GLU A 21 -6.29 -0.44 13.74
N GLY A 22 -4.98 -0.61 13.84
CA GLY A 22 -4.30 -1.87 13.55
C GLY A 22 -4.22 -2.22 12.05
N VAL A 23 -4.36 -1.24 11.17
CA VAL A 23 -4.08 -1.40 9.74
C VAL A 23 -2.58 -1.34 9.55
N VAL A 24 -2.01 -2.34 8.87
CA VAL A 24 -0.60 -2.33 8.48
C VAL A 24 -0.47 -1.63 7.14
N VAL A 25 0.37 -0.59 7.09
CA VAL A 25 0.74 0.14 5.88
C VAL A 25 2.23 -0.08 5.65
N LEU A 26 2.57 -0.78 4.58
CA LEU A 26 3.93 -1.00 4.13
C LEU A 26 4.18 -0.20 2.86
N MET A 27 5.10 0.75 2.93
CA MET A 27 5.60 1.45 1.74
C MET A 27 7.02 0.96 1.47
N TYR A 28 7.30 0.57 0.23
CA TYR A 28 8.62 0.09 -0.15
C TYR A 28 9.06 0.67 -1.48
N TRP A 29 10.37 0.79 -1.63
CA TRP A 29 11.02 1.37 -2.79
C TRP A 29 11.81 0.29 -3.52
N ILE A 30 11.62 0.22 -4.84
CA ILE A 30 12.36 -0.67 -5.73
C ILE A 30 13.23 0.19 -6.63
N LYS A 31 14.51 -0.16 -6.73
CA LYS A 31 15.45 0.40 -7.70
C LYS A 31 15.44 -0.42 -8.97
N TYR A 32 15.36 0.26 -10.09
CA TYR A 32 15.57 -0.32 -11.42
C TYR A 32 16.83 0.30 -12.01
N THR A 33 17.73 -0.55 -12.46
CA THR A 33 18.94 -0.15 -13.19
C THR A 33 18.71 -0.42 -14.67
N GLY A 34 18.95 0.59 -15.50
CA GLY A 34 18.84 0.52 -16.94
C GLY A 34 20.19 0.25 -17.58
N SER A 35 20.16 -0.44 -18.70
CA SER A 35 21.26 -0.57 -19.65
C SER A 35 20.76 -0.28 -21.06
N TRP A 36 21.66 -0.26 -22.04
CA TRP A 36 21.30 -0.18 -23.45
C TRP A 36 20.41 -1.34 -23.92
N ALA A 37 20.41 -2.47 -23.20
CA ALA A 37 19.57 -3.64 -23.46
C ALA A 37 18.19 -3.59 -22.75
N GLY A 38 17.86 -2.48 -22.10
CA GLY A 38 16.60 -2.29 -21.35
C GLY A 38 16.80 -2.18 -19.84
N TRP A 39 15.69 -2.20 -19.10
CA TRP A 39 15.68 -2.16 -17.64
C TRP A 39 15.96 -3.54 -17.05
N ALA A 40 16.91 -3.64 -16.13
CA ALA A 40 17.13 -4.82 -15.31
C ALA A 40 15.97 -5.03 -14.33
N GLY A 41 15.93 -6.22 -13.73
CA GLY A 41 14.97 -6.57 -12.67
C GLY A 41 15.00 -5.56 -11.52
N GLY A 42 13.84 -5.38 -10.87
CA GLY A 42 13.71 -4.49 -9.72
C GLY A 42 14.44 -5.05 -8.50
N GLU A 43 15.32 -4.25 -7.91
CA GLU A 43 16.04 -4.56 -6.68
C GLU A 43 15.41 -3.83 -5.50
N TYR A 44 15.25 -4.52 -4.37
CA TYR A 44 14.82 -3.89 -3.13
C TYR A 44 15.77 -2.74 -2.75
N HIS A 45 15.19 -1.57 -2.49
CA HIS A 45 15.96 -0.45 -1.98
C HIS A 45 15.77 -0.27 -0.49
N ASP A 46 14.52 -0.15 -0.06
CA ASP A 46 14.15 0.11 1.32
C ASP A 46 12.64 -0.11 1.55
N ALA A 47 12.21 -0.20 2.81
CA ALA A 47 10.81 -0.27 3.20
C ALA A 47 10.58 0.38 4.57
N GLU A 48 9.40 0.99 4.71
CA GLU A 48 8.85 1.53 5.93
C GLU A 48 7.50 0.87 6.22
N GLU A 49 7.36 0.31 7.42
CA GLU A 49 6.15 -0.35 7.89
C GLU A 49 5.58 0.45 9.07
N VAL A 50 4.31 0.82 8.98
CA VAL A 50 3.61 1.58 10.02
C VAL A 50 2.26 0.94 10.30
N VAL A 51 1.84 0.97 11.56
CA VAL A 51 0.53 0.47 12.00
C VAL A 51 -0.31 1.64 12.48
N THR A 52 -1.57 1.71 12.03
CA THR A 52 -2.49 2.77 12.46
C THR A 52 -2.88 2.62 13.93
N GLY A 53 -2.95 3.75 14.64
CA GLY A 53 -3.49 3.81 16.01
C GLY A 53 -5.02 3.98 16.05
N PRO A 54 -5.60 4.29 17.22
CA PRO A 54 -7.05 4.45 17.40
C PRO A 54 -7.69 5.55 16.54
N ASP A 55 -6.92 6.55 16.11
CA ASP A 55 -7.40 7.63 15.24
C ASP A 55 -7.32 7.30 13.73
N GLY A 56 -6.86 6.09 13.40
CA GLY A 56 -6.66 5.59 12.04
C GLY A 56 -5.55 6.31 11.27
N ARG A 57 -4.76 7.17 11.90
CA ARG A 57 -3.76 7.99 11.19
C ARG A 57 -2.44 7.26 11.02
N VAL A 58 -1.78 7.55 9.91
CA VAL A 58 -0.44 7.07 9.58
C VAL A 58 0.37 8.20 8.97
N VAL A 59 1.63 8.27 9.37
CA VAL A 59 2.62 9.16 8.77
C VAL A 59 3.84 8.34 8.41
N ILE A 60 4.14 8.26 7.12
CA ILE A 60 5.39 7.68 6.64
C ILE A 60 6.37 8.84 6.48
N PRO A 61 7.51 8.82 7.19
CA PRO A 61 8.44 9.93 7.22
C PRO A 61 9.01 10.23 5.83
N ARG A 62 9.41 11.49 5.65
CA ARG A 62 10.05 11.94 4.42
C ARG A 62 11.35 11.18 4.20
N ARG A 63 11.58 10.72 2.97
CA ARG A 63 12.75 9.91 2.63
C ARG A 63 13.55 10.53 1.50
N TRP A 64 14.87 10.48 1.63
CA TRP A 64 15.78 10.94 0.60
C TRP A 64 16.07 9.83 -0.40
N VAL A 65 15.68 10.05 -1.66
CA VAL A 65 15.87 9.10 -2.75
C VAL A 65 16.97 9.59 -3.68
N PHE A 66 17.95 8.72 -3.94
CA PHE A 66 19.06 8.98 -4.87
C PHE A 66 18.76 8.37 -6.24
N ALA A 67 18.12 9.12 -7.14
CA ALA A 67 17.94 8.73 -8.55
C ALA A 67 18.60 9.72 -9.53
N LEU A 68 19.80 10.21 -9.22
CA LEU A 68 20.52 11.20 -10.05
C LEU A 68 21.17 10.64 -11.33
N LEU A 69 20.94 9.38 -11.67
CA LEU A 69 21.52 8.75 -12.86
C LEU A 69 20.40 8.44 -13.86
N PRO A 70 20.54 8.80 -15.16
CA PRO A 70 19.48 8.62 -16.16
C PRO A 70 19.08 7.15 -16.37
N TRP A 71 19.96 6.23 -15.97
CA TRP A 71 19.75 4.77 -15.98
C TRP A 71 19.29 4.22 -14.63
N ARG A 72 18.87 5.06 -13.67
CA ARG A 72 18.35 4.61 -12.38
C ARG A 72 16.97 5.19 -12.15
N LYS A 73 15.99 4.31 -12.03
CA LYS A 73 14.63 4.67 -11.62
C LYS A 73 14.37 4.08 -10.24
N VAL A 74 13.67 4.83 -9.39
CA VAL A 74 13.11 4.30 -8.15
C VAL A 74 11.59 4.29 -8.31
N SER A 75 10.98 3.12 -8.15
CA SER A 75 9.53 2.98 -8.02
C SER A 75 9.17 2.90 -6.54
N ARG A 76 8.01 3.42 -6.20
CA ARG A 76 7.42 3.31 -4.87
C ARG A 76 6.18 2.46 -5.00
N GLU A 77 6.07 1.47 -4.13
CA GLU A 77 4.95 0.56 -4.05
C GLU A 77 4.36 0.63 -2.63
N MET A 78 3.06 0.36 -2.50
CA MET A 78 2.37 0.42 -1.23
C MET A 78 1.44 -0.79 -1.06
N VAL A 79 1.57 -1.44 0.08
CA VAL A 79 0.68 -2.52 0.53
C VAL A 79 -0.03 -2.04 1.79
N ILE A 80 -1.35 -2.19 1.81
CA ILE A 80 -2.17 -1.90 2.99
C ILE A 80 -2.97 -3.15 3.29
N PHE A 81 -2.88 -3.62 4.52
CA PHE A 81 -3.51 -4.86 4.93
C PHE A 81 -4.11 -4.76 6.32
N LYS A 82 -5.32 -5.28 6.47
CA LYS A 82 -5.98 -5.50 7.75
C LYS A 82 -6.83 -6.78 7.65
N PRO A 83 -6.76 -7.69 8.62
CA PRO A 83 -7.60 -8.88 8.64
C PRO A 83 -9.09 -8.53 8.51
N GLY A 84 -9.82 -9.27 7.67
CA GLY A 84 -11.24 -9.03 7.39
C GLY A 84 -11.55 -7.88 6.43
N TYR A 85 -10.54 -7.21 5.86
CA TYR A 85 -10.72 -6.10 4.92
C TYR A 85 -10.12 -6.41 3.55
N GLY A 86 -10.65 -5.75 2.52
CA GLY A 86 -10.24 -5.89 1.14
C GLY A 86 -9.28 -4.81 0.67
N GLN A 87 -9.15 -4.70 -0.66
CA GLN A 87 -8.23 -3.76 -1.31
C GLN A 87 -8.60 -2.31 -0.97
N TRP A 88 -7.62 -1.57 -0.46
CA TRP A 88 -7.75 -0.15 -0.15
C TRP A 88 -7.98 0.69 -1.41
N ARG A 89 -8.62 1.86 -1.23
CA ARG A 89 -8.82 2.87 -2.27
C ARG A 89 -8.73 4.28 -1.69
N PHE A 90 -8.41 5.28 -2.51
CA PHE A 90 -8.59 6.68 -2.09
C PHE A 90 -10.08 6.99 -1.91
N GLN A 91 -10.41 7.90 -0.99
CA GLN A 91 -11.77 8.40 -0.85
C GLN A 91 -12.28 8.99 -2.17
N GLY A 92 -13.46 8.56 -2.61
CA GLY A 92 -14.07 8.96 -3.88
C GLY A 92 -13.57 8.16 -5.09
N ALA A 93 -12.59 7.28 -4.95
CA ALA A 93 -12.05 6.50 -6.07
C ALA A 93 -13.07 5.56 -6.73
N ARG A 94 -14.12 5.16 -6.01
CA ARG A 94 -15.23 4.38 -6.56
C ARG A 94 -15.97 5.13 -7.67
N ASP A 95 -16.04 6.46 -7.58
CA ASP A 95 -16.69 7.29 -8.60
C ASP A 95 -15.77 7.49 -9.80
N TRP A 96 -14.45 7.44 -9.60
CA TRP A 96 -13.47 7.59 -10.68
C TRP A 96 -13.47 6.41 -11.65
N ASP A 97 -13.93 5.23 -11.22
CA ASP A 97 -14.08 4.05 -12.08
C ASP A 97 -15.14 4.27 -13.19
N GLN A 98 -16.06 5.23 -13.00
CA GLN A 98 -17.09 5.58 -13.97
C GLN A 98 -16.65 6.68 -14.95
N LEU A 99 -15.52 7.32 -14.68
CA LEU A 99 -14.97 8.39 -15.52
C LEU A 99 -14.19 7.82 -16.70
N PRO A 100 -14.01 8.60 -17.78
CA PRO A 100 -13.05 8.28 -18.82
C PRO A 100 -11.65 8.04 -18.24
N ALA A 101 -10.90 7.09 -18.82
CA ALA A 101 -9.61 6.65 -18.29
C ALA A 101 -8.58 7.78 -18.06
N TRP A 102 -8.57 8.81 -18.91
CA TRP A 102 -7.67 9.95 -18.77
C TRP A 102 -8.01 10.82 -17.55
N GLU A 103 -9.29 10.96 -17.23
CA GLU A 103 -9.79 11.75 -16.10
C GLU A 103 -9.58 10.98 -14.79
N SER A 104 -9.88 9.68 -14.79
CA SER A 104 -9.60 8.77 -13.68
C SER A 104 -8.09 8.78 -13.33
N LYS A 105 -7.22 8.74 -14.35
CA LYS A 105 -5.77 8.86 -14.15
C LYS A 105 -5.37 10.21 -13.54
N ALA A 106 -5.95 11.32 -14.02
CA ALA A 106 -5.66 12.64 -13.47
C ALA A 106 -6.07 12.76 -11.99
N LYS A 107 -7.24 12.22 -11.62
CA LYS A 107 -7.70 12.16 -10.22
C LYS A 107 -6.79 11.32 -9.34
N LEU A 108 -6.34 10.17 -9.85
CA LEU A 108 -5.38 9.33 -9.14
C LEU A 108 -4.05 10.05 -8.90
N GLU A 109 -3.52 10.72 -9.92
CA GLU A 109 -2.29 11.53 -9.79
C GLU A 109 -2.45 12.68 -8.79
N GLU A 110 -3.60 13.36 -8.78
CA GLU A 110 -3.95 14.39 -7.81
C GLU A 110 -4.00 13.82 -6.38
N ALA A 111 -4.62 12.65 -6.19
CA ALA A 111 -4.69 11.99 -4.90
C ALA A 111 -3.30 11.58 -4.38
N TRP A 112 -2.44 11.06 -5.25
CA TRP A 112 -1.05 10.76 -4.89
C TRP A 112 -0.26 12.02 -4.52
N LYS A 113 -0.47 13.14 -5.21
CA LYS A 113 0.16 14.41 -4.84
C LYS A 113 -0.31 14.92 -3.48
N ARG A 114 -1.61 14.81 -3.17
CA ARG A 114 -2.13 15.15 -1.84
C ARG A 114 -1.58 14.25 -0.76
N PHE A 115 -1.44 12.95 -1.07
CA PHE A 115 -0.90 11.99 -0.11
C PHE A 115 0.52 12.39 0.33
N GLU A 116 1.29 12.99 -0.59
CA GLU A 116 2.54 13.66 -0.29
C GLU A 116 2.29 15.02 0.39
N GLY A 117 2.34 15.04 1.72
CA GLY A 117 2.38 16.26 2.52
C GLY A 117 1.04 16.75 3.07
N GLU A 118 -0.01 16.87 2.25
CA GLU A 118 -1.32 17.39 2.66
C GLU A 118 -2.10 16.36 3.51
N GLY A 119 -2.14 15.14 3.00
CA GLY A 119 -2.86 14.02 3.58
C GLY A 119 -4.06 13.57 2.77
N VAL A 120 -4.42 12.29 2.90
CA VAL A 120 -5.54 11.67 2.20
C VAL A 120 -6.33 10.74 3.12
N VAL A 121 -7.54 10.40 2.71
CA VAL A 121 -8.33 9.34 3.33
C VAL A 121 -8.23 8.08 2.47
N LEU A 122 -7.83 6.98 3.10
CA LEU A 122 -7.75 5.66 2.49
C LEU A 122 -8.89 4.79 3.05
N GLN A 123 -9.74 4.30 2.17
CA GLN A 123 -10.91 3.50 2.51
C GLN A 123 -10.60 2.02 2.31
N LEU A 124 -10.84 1.19 3.33
CA LEU A 124 -10.78 -0.26 3.22
C LEU A 124 -12.21 -0.84 3.28
N PRO A 125 -12.65 -1.57 2.26
CA PRO A 125 -13.95 -2.23 2.29
C PRO A 125 -13.90 -3.45 3.22
N PRO A 126 -14.83 -3.60 4.17
CA PRO A 126 -14.93 -4.83 4.96
C PRO A 126 -15.36 -6.00 4.05
N LEU A 127 -14.80 -7.19 4.29
CA LEU A 127 -15.16 -8.42 3.59
C LEU A 127 -16.02 -9.27 4.52
N GLN A 128 -17.30 -9.41 4.20
CA GLN A 128 -18.28 -10.01 5.10
C GLN A 128 -18.21 -11.54 5.11
N THR A 129 -17.87 -12.14 3.97
CA THR A 129 -17.86 -13.59 3.81
C THR A 129 -16.45 -14.16 3.84
N ARG A 130 -16.34 -15.40 4.32
CA ARG A 130 -15.07 -16.17 4.25
C ARG A 130 -14.57 -16.33 2.82
N GLU A 131 -15.47 -16.48 1.85
CA GLU A 131 -15.12 -16.64 0.44
C GLU A 131 -14.48 -15.38 -0.13
N GLU A 132 -15.06 -14.21 0.13
CA GLU A 132 -14.49 -12.92 -0.26
C GLU A 132 -13.10 -12.69 0.35
N ARG A 133 -12.96 -13.01 1.64
CA ARG A 133 -11.68 -12.94 2.34
C ARG A 133 -10.62 -13.86 1.72
N LEU A 134 -10.96 -15.12 1.42
CA LEU A 134 -10.06 -16.04 0.74
C LEU A 134 -9.68 -15.57 -0.67
N LYS A 135 -10.66 -15.07 -1.43
CA LYS A 135 -10.43 -14.54 -2.78
C LYS A 135 -9.48 -13.34 -2.75
N PHE A 136 -9.62 -12.46 -1.76
CA PHE A 136 -8.70 -11.35 -1.56
C PHE A 136 -7.32 -11.85 -1.12
N PHE A 137 -7.25 -12.71 -0.10
CA PHE A 137 -6.00 -13.21 0.50
C PHE A 137 -5.12 -14.00 -0.47
N HIS A 138 -5.72 -14.72 -1.42
CA HIS A 138 -5.01 -15.40 -2.51
C HIS A 138 -4.95 -14.60 -3.82
N GLY A 139 -5.51 -13.40 -3.82
CA GLY A 139 -5.52 -12.51 -4.97
C GLY A 139 -4.25 -11.69 -5.09
N PRO A 140 -4.03 -11.02 -6.23
CA PRO A 140 -2.82 -10.25 -6.51
C PRO A 140 -2.52 -9.15 -5.49
N TYR A 141 -3.57 -8.59 -4.87
CA TYR A 141 -3.47 -7.52 -3.87
C TYR A 141 -3.36 -8.03 -2.43
N GLY A 142 -3.60 -9.32 -2.21
CA GLY A 142 -3.52 -9.97 -0.91
C GLY A 142 -2.28 -10.82 -0.75
N HIS A 143 -1.24 -10.67 -1.58
CA HIS A 143 0.05 -11.34 -1.37
C HIS A 143 1.05 -10.42 -0.66
N ALA A 144 1.91 -11.00 0.18
CA ALA A 144 3.05 -10.28 0.74
C ALA A 144 4.07 -9.96 -0.38
N PRO A 145 4.73 -8.79 -0.34
CA PRO A 145 5.69 -8.43 -1.37
C PRO A 145 6.94 -9.30 -1.28
N THR A 146 7.21 -10.10 -2.31
CA THR A 146 8.34 -11.05 -2.35
C THR A 146 9.71 -10.37 -2.33
N LEU A 147 9.79 -9.10 -2.77
CA LEU A 147 11.04 -8.35 -2.86
C LEU A 147 11.46 -7.73 -1.52
N VAL A 148 10.55 -7.59 -0.55
CA VAL A 148 10.86 -6.94 0.72
C VAL A 148 11.41 -7.99 1.70
N PRO A 149 12.57 -7.76 2.35
CA PRO A 149 13.10 -8.69 3.34
C PRO A 149 12.14 -8.91 4.52
N PRO A 150 12.03 -10.13 5.08
CA PRO A 150 11.10 -10.45 6.16
C PRO A 150 11.25 -9.56 7.40
N GLU A 151 12.46 -9.07 7.67
CA GLU A 151 12.73 -8.19 8.83
C GLU A 151 12.04 -6.83 8.70
N ARG A 152 11.57 -6.49 7.49
CA ARG A 152 10.90 -5.23 7.15
C ARG A 152 9.38 -5.39 6.94
N THR A 153 8.86 -6.61 7.07
CA THR A 153 7.43 -6.95 6.88
C THR A 153 6.83 -7.62 8.12
N ARG A 154 7.49 -7.54 9.28
CA ARG A 154 7.09 -8.31 10.46
C ARG A 154 5.62 -8.09 10.84
N ARG A 155 5.13 -6.84 10.89
CA ARG A 155 3.72 -6.58 11.27
C ARG A 155 2.75 -7.04 10.19
N LEU A 156 3.13 -6.91 8.92
CA LEU A 156 2.36 -7.40 7.80
C LEU A 156 2.22 -8.92 7.88
N ASP A 157 3.32 -9.63 8.11
CA ASP A 157 3.32 -11.09 8.25
C ASP A 157 2.47 -11.53 9.44
N GLU A 158 2.59 -10.89 10.60
CA GLU A 158 1.75 -11.14 11.78
C GLU A 158 0.25 -10.92 11.50
N ALA A 159 -0.10 -9.86 10.78
CA ALA A 159 -1.48 -9.57 10.40
C ALA A 159 -2.00 -10.64 9.42
N ARG A 160 -1.18 -11.07 8.46
CA ARG A 160 -1.52 -12.11 7.49
C ARG A 160 -1.67 -13.48 8.14
N ASP A 161 -0.82 -13.81 9.11
CA ASP A 161 -0.93 -15.06 9.87
C ASP A 161 -2.20 -15.07 10.71
N THR A 162 -2.62 -13.92 11.22
CA THR A 162 -3.90 -13.77 11.90
C THR A 162 -5.07 -14.00 10.95
N GLU A 163 -5.05 -13.38 9.77
CA GLU A 163 -6.05 -13.63 8.73
C GLU A 163 -6.09 -15.11 8.31
N ALA A 164 -4.93 -15.73 8.07
CA ALA A 164 -4.83 -17.15 7.73
C ALA A 164 -5.43 -18.05 8.82
N ARG A 165 -5.13 -17.78 10.10
CA ARG A 165 -5.74 -18.51 11.24
C ARG A 165 -7.26 -18.36 11.26
N ASP A 166 -7.76 -17.13 11.10
CA ASP A 166 -9.21 -16.86 11.10
C ASP A 166 -9.92 -17.53 9.91
N LEU A 167 -9.22 -17.70 8.78
CA LEU A 167 -9.72 -18.41 7.62
C LEU A 167 -9.56 -19.93 7.70
N GLY A 168 -8.92 -20.46 8.76
CA GLY A 168 -8.65 -21.89 8.92
C GLY A 168 -7.57 -22.42 7.98
N LEU A 169 -6.66 -21.57 7.53
CA LEU A 169 -5.51 -21.93 6.71
C LEU A 169 -4.32 -22.32 7.60
N ARG A 170 -3.43 -23.17 7.06
CA ARG A 170 -2.15 -23.48 7.71
C ARG A 170 -1.24 -22.25 7.62
N THR A 171 -0.80 -21.74 8.77
CA THR A 171 0.25 -20.69 8.82
C THR A 171 1.62 -21.30 8.55
N ARG A 172 2.57 -20.46 8.13
CA ARG A 172 3.98 -20.86 8.01
C ARG A 172 4.66 -20.88 9.37
#